data_AF-A0A933ZQU8-F1
#
_entry.id   AF-A0A933ZQU8-F1
#
_cell.length_a   1.000
_cell.length_b   1.000
_cell.length_c   1.000
_cell.angle_alpha   90.00
_cell.angle_beta   90.00
_cell.angle_gamma   90.00
#
_symmetry.space_group_name_H-M   'P 1'
#
loop_
_entity.id
_entity.type
_entity.pdbx_description
1 polymer ?
#
loop_
_entity_poly.entity_id
_entity_poly.type
_entity_poly.pdbx_seq_one_letter_code
_entity_poly.pdbx_strand_id
1 'polypeptide(L)'
;MRAAPFLLVFLLSIAAHADAPVTVDAARLRVGDVVHGAPVAAAAVDLGPAPPPGGTRLLGRSEILDALRRAGVESNRLSIPASVRITGASRVLEPADVSAAVTPMIAKDLPKGVTLVRVDASSRVVVSPRSTLRTVKLAPIPRHKGSALIAAGMEWVCDDRVVATGHVNVALDVSAEAAAPDVLKGAALVVVAGRNRVQVSAPGVSLADGMIGDVVRASIRSTGRIVQVRLTSKDRAAVVEQR
;
A
#
# COMPACT_ATOMS: atom_id res chain seq x y z
N MET A 1 33.87 62.22 34.92
CA MET A 1 33.40 61.42 33.76
C MET A 1 33.91 59.99 33.96
N ARG A 2 33.02 59.02 34.21
CA ARG A 2 33.38 57.62 34.48
C ARG A 2 33.28 56.82 33.18
N ALA A 3 34.39 56.24 32.74
CA ALA A 3 34.46 55.38 31.56
C ALA A 3 33.86 54.00 31.87
N ALA A 4 32.90 53.57 31.06
CA ALA A 4 32.29 52.24 31.14
C ALA A 4 33.11 51.22 30.33
N PRO A 5 33.36 50.00 30.84
CA PRO A 5 34.07 48.97 30.07
C PRO A 5 33.11 48.31 29.07
N PHE A 6 33.51 48.33 27.79
CA PHE A 6 32.87 47.61 26.71
C PHE A 6 33.19 46.10 26.85
N LEU A 7 32.18 45.29 27.18
CA LEU A 7 32.28 43.84 27.22
C LEU A 7 32.12 43.29 25.80
N LEU A 8 33.23 42.91 25.18
CA LEU A 8 33.27 42.28 23.86
C LEU A 8 32.93 40.78 24.00
N VAL A 9 31.70 40.39 23.68
CA VAL A 9 31.27 38.98 23.65
C VAL A 9 31.72 38.35 22.33
N PHE A 10 32.76 37.50 22.39
CA PHE A 10 33.17 36.64 21.28
C PHE A 10 32.17 35.48 21.14
N LEU A 11 31.28 35.55 20.14
CA LEU A 11 30.47 34.43 19.69
C LEU A 11 31.36 33.44 18.93
N LEU A 12 31.95 32.48 19.64
CA LEU A 12 32.58 31.29 19.04
C LEU A 12 31.50 30.43 18.39
N SER A 13 31.36 30.54 17.07
CA SER A 13 30.57 29.59 16.28
C SER A 13 31.32 28.26 16.22
N ILE A 14 30.93 27.31 17.07
CA ILE A 14 31.40 25.93 17.01
C ILE A 14 30.71 25.29 15.79
N ALA A 15 31.44 25.15 14.69
CA ALA A 15 31.00 24.36 13.55
C ALA A 15 30.94 22.89 13.98
N ALA A 16 29.73 22.42 14.31
CA ALA A 16 29.48 21.01 14.54
C ALA A 16 29.88 20.24 13.27
N HIS A 17 30.95 19.45 13.37
CA HIS A 17 31.37 18.56 12.30
C HIS A 17 30.32 17.46 12.16
N ALA A 18 29.39 17.64 11.23
CA ALA A 18 28.54 16.55 10.76
C ALA A 18 29.38 15.69 9.83
N ASP A 19 29.40 14.38 10.08
CA ASP A 19 30.02 13.43 9.17
C ASP A 19 29.30 13.46 7.81
N ALA A 20 30.00 12.97 6.77
CA ALA A 20 29.51 13.04 5.40
C ALA A 20 28.07 12.48 5.27
N PRO A 21 27.22 13.14 4.47
CA PRO A 21 25.84 12.68 4.29
C PRO A 21 25.81 11.28 3.64
N VAL A 22 24.91 10.43 4.13
CA VAL A 22 24.70 9.06 3.64
C VAL A 22 23.39 9.00 2.86
N THR A 23 23.41 8.37 1.68
CA THR A 23 22.21 8.09 0.90
C THR A 23 21.88 6.60 0.97
N VAL A 24 20.64 6.25 1.31
CA VAL A 24 20.19 4.85 1.45
C VAL A 24 19.00 4.56 0.55
N ASP A 25 18.94 3.38 -0.06
CA ASP A 25 17.82 2.96 -0.91
C ASP A 25 16.90 1.90 -0.28
N ALA A 26 17.26 1.41 0.91
CA ALA A 26 16.51 0.41 1.67
C ALA A 26 15.38 1.03 2.50
N ALA A 27 14.37 0.22 2.86
CA ALA A 27 13.28 0.68 3.71
C ALA A 27 13.67 0.83 5.20
N ARG A 28 14.79 0.22 5.60
CA ARG A 28 15.32 0.26 6.97
C ARG A 28 16.81 0.59 6.96
N LEU A 29 17.21 1.34 7.98
CA LEU A 29 18.61 1.70 8.21
C LEU A 29 19.30 0.60 9.00
N ARG A 30 20.55 0.34 8.65
CA ARG A 30 21.44 -0.55 9.37
C ARG A 30 22.70 0.19 9.79
N VAL A 31 23.37 -0.32 10.82
CA VAL A 31 24.65 0.24 11.27
C VAL A 31 25.68 0.24 10.15
N GLY A 32 25.70 -0.79 9.28
CA GLY A 32 26.62 -0.85 8.14
C GLY A 32 26.46 0.30 7.14
N ASP A 33 25.28 0.92 7.08
CA ASP A 33 25.03 2.06 6.19
C ASP A 33 25.69 3.34 6.72
N VAL A 34 25.91 3.43 8.04
CA VAL A 34 26.29 4.66 8.75
C VAL A 34 27.71 4.58 9.33
N VAL A 35 28.15 3.39 9.74
CA VAL A 35 29.44 3.15 10.40
C VAL A 35 30.35 2.36 9.47
N HIS A 36 31.31 3.05 8.87
CA HIS A 36 32.28 2.43 7.97
C HIS A 36 33.15 1.39 8.70
N GLY A 37 33.38 0.24 8.05
CA GLY A 37 34.20 -0.83 8.60
C GLY A 37 33.57 -1.61 9.77
N ALA A 38 32.27 -1.44 10.02
CA ALA A 38 31.58 -2.22 11.05
C ALA A 38 31.68 -3.74 10.74
N PRO A 39 32.05 -4.59 11.72
CA PRO A 39 32.02 -6.05 11.56
C PRO A 39 30.63 -6.54 11.19
N VAL A 40 30.53 -7.68 10.49
CA VAL A 40 29.26 -8.22 9.95
C VAL A 40 28.13 -8.25 10.99
N ALA A 41 28.41 -8.68 12.21
CA ALA A 41 27.43 -8.73 13.29
C ALA A 41 26.90 -7.34 13.68
N ALA A 42 27.78 -6.34 13.76
CA ALA A 42 27.39 -4.96 14.05
C ALA A 42 26.68 -4.33 12.86
N ALA A 43 27.19 -4.54 11.65
CA ALA A 43 26.67 -3.95 10.42
C ALA A 43 25.22 -4.35 10.13
N ALA A 44 24.78 -5.53 10.58
CA ALA A 44 23.42 -6.03 10.43
C ALA A 44 22.41 -5.43 11.42
N VAL A 45 22.86 -4.71 12.45
CA VAL A 45 21.98 -4.14 13.49
C VAL A 45 21.08 -3.06 12.89
N ASP A 46 19.79 -3.16 13.20
CA ASP A 46 18.71 -2.31 12.69
C ASP A 46 18.61 -1.00 13.48
N LEU A 47 18.71 0.12 12.76
CA LEU A 47 18.64 1.49 13.29
C LEU A 47 17.24 2.11 13.15
N GLY A 48 16.27 1.36 12.62
CA GLY A 48 14.90 1.82 12.45
C GLY A 48 14.52 2.11 10.99
N PRO A 49 13.38 2.79 10.76
CA PRO A 49 12.93 3.15 9.43
C PRO A 49 13.88 4.16 8.78
N ALA A 50 14.12 3.97 7.48
CA ALA A 50 14.76 4.98 6.64
C ALA A 50 13.83 6.19 6.45
N PRO A 51 14.37 7.39 6.18
CA PRO A 51 13.55 8.52 5.74
C PRO A 51 12.76 8.14 4.46
N PRO A 52 11.60 8.77 4.21
CA PRO A 52 10.88 8.55 2.96
C PRO A 52 11.76 8.91 1.74
N PRO A 53 11.46 8.39 0.54
CA PRO A 53 12.22 8.72 -0.67
C PRO A 53 12.37 10.25 -0.87
N GLY A 54 13.61 10.74 -0.97
CA GLY A 54 13.94 12.17 -1.08
C GLY A 54 13.91 12.94 0.25
N GLY A 55 13.40 12.32 1.31
CA GLY A 55 13.40 12.86 2.66
C GLY A 55 14.76 12.74 3.33
N THR A 56 14.93 13.48 4.43
CA THR A 56 16.14 13.45 5.24
C THR A 56 15.81 13.14 6.70
N ARG A 57 16.72 12.46 7.39
CA ARG A 57 16.70 12.21 8.82
C ARG A 57 18.09 12.44 9.38
N LEU A 58 18.19 13.12 10.52
CA LEU A 58 19.44 13.21 11.28
C LEU A 58 19.48 12.04 12.27
N LEU A 59 20.59 11.31 12.29
CA LEU A 59 20.80 10.20 13.22
C LEU A 59 21.96 10.52 14.15
N GLY A 60 21.68 10.62 15.46
CA GLY A 60 22.70 10.92 16.46
C GLY A 60 23.50 9.69 16.91
N ARG A 61 24.70 9.93 17.45
CA ARG A 61 25.54 8.88 18.06
C ARG A 61 24.83 8.06 19.12
N SER A 62 24.02 8.69 19.98
CA SER A 62 23.29 8.01 21.06
C SER A 62 22.32 6.95 20.52
N GLU A 63 21.58 7.27 19.45
CA GLU A 63 20.66 6.33 18.81
C GLU A 63 21.38 5.08 18.28
N ILE A 64 22.57 5.26 17.68
CA ILE A 64 23.41 4.15 17.17
C ILE A 64 23.88 3.27 18.34
N LEU A 65 24.41 3.90 19.41
CA LEU A 65 24.88 3.18 20.59
C LEU A 65 23.76 2.40 21.28
N ASP A 66 22.58 2.99 21.40
CA ASP A 66 21.42 2.34 22.02
C ASP A 66 20.89 1.18 21.17
N ALA A 67 20.95 1.27 19.84
CA ALA A 67 20.62 0.15 18.95
C ALA A 67 21.62 -1.01 19.08
N LEU A 68 22.93 -0.71 19.08
CA LEU A 68 23.98 -1.71 19.29
C LEU A 68 23.87 -2.41 20.65
N ARG A 69 23.63 -1.63 21.73
CA ARG A 69 23.44 -2.16 23.08
C ARG A 69 22.22 -3.09 23.15
N ARG A 70 21.09 -2.71 22.54
CA ARG A 70 19.88 -3.56 22.47
C ARG A 70 20.12 -4.85 21.69
N ALA A 71 21.01 -4.82 20.71
CA ALA A 71 21.40 -5.99 19.93
C ALA A 71 22.51 -6.84 20.61
N GLY A 72 23.01 -6.44 21.79
CA GLY A 72 24.11 -7.13 22.48
C GLY A 72 25.45 -7.02 21.76
N VAL A 73 25.65 -5.98 20.94
CA VAL A 73 26.88 -5.77 20.18
C VAL A 73 27.77 -4.74 20.87
N GLU A 74 29.03 -5.12 21.11
CA GLU A 74 30.05 -4.24 21.69
C GLU A 74 30.42 -3.09 20.73
N SER A 75 30.31 -1.84 21.21
CA SER A 75 30.54 -0.64 20.41
C SER A 75 31.97 -0.07 20.51
N ASN A 76 32.77 -0.56 21.46
CA ASN A 76 34.09 -0.01 21.82
C ASN A 76 35.13 -0.06 20.68
N ARG A 77 34.95 -0.94 19.69
CA ARG A 77 35.83 -1.09 18.53
C ARG A 77 35.30 -0.40 17.27
N LEU A 78 34.18 0.31 17.36
CA LEU A 78 33.54 0.96 16.22
C LEU A 78 33.81 2.46 16.24
N SER A 79 34.20 3.02 15.09
CA SER A 79 34.30 4.46 14.90
C SER A 79 32.92 5.05 14.62
N ILE A 80 32.13 5.25 15.68
CA ILE A 80 30.75 5.73 15.55
C ILE A 80 30.74 7.25 15.33
N PRO A 81 30.13 7.75 14.26
CA PRO A 81 30.03 9.18 13.96
C PRO A 81 29.28 9.93 15.06
N ALA A 82 29.50 11.24 15.19
CA ALA A 82 28.79 12.07 16.18
C ALA A 82 27.32 12.26 15.78
N SER A 83 27.10 12.52 14.49
CA SER A 83 25.79 12.69 13.88
C SER A 83 25.92 12.47 12.38
N VAL A 84 24.96 11.79 11.77
CA VAL A 84 24.92 11.52 10.33
C VAL A 84 23.61 11.99 9.74
N ARG A 85 23.70 12.79 8.68
CA ARG A 85 22.54 13.13 7.85
C ARG A 85 22.29 12.01 6.87
N ILE A 86 21.12 11.41 6.97
CA ILE A 86 20.68 10.31 6.12
C ILE A 86 19.64 10.84 5.15
N THR A 87 19.83 10.58 3.86
CA THR A 87 18.91 10.94 2.78
C THR A 87 18.36 9.67 2.16
N GLY A 88 17.04 9.59 2.00
CA GLY A 88 16.41 8.49 1.28
C GLY A 88 16.67 8.64 -0.21
N ALA A 89 17.29 7.66 -0.85
CA ALA A 89 17.43 7.61 -2.30
C ALA A 89 16.05 7.65 -2.93
N SER A 90 15.91 8.44 -3.99
CA SER A 90 14.65 8.59 -4.71
C SER A 90 14.88 8.54 -6.20
N ARG A 91 13.90 7.98 -6.89
CA ARG A 91 13.65 8.23 -8.31
C ARG A 91 12.24 8.78 -8.47
N VAL A 92 12.08 9.60 -9.50
CA VAL A 92 10.76 10.09 -9.91
C VAL A 92 10.29 9.20 -11.05
N LEU A 93 9.10 8.65 -10.93
CA LEU A 93 8.40 7.98 -12.01
C LEU A 93 7.49 9.00 -12.68
N GLU A 94 7.70 9.23 -13.97
CA GLU A 94 6.80 10.07 -14.75
C GLU A 94 5.46 9.37 -14.97
N PRO A 95 4.36 10.11 -15.23
CA PRO A 95 3.04 9.50 -15.40
C PRO A 95 3.00 8.38 -16.45
N ALA A 96 3.77 8.50 -17.54
CA ALA A 96 3.87 7.47 -18.57
C ALA A 96 4.50 6.17 -18.03
N ASP A 97 5.54 6.27 -17.20
CA ASP A 97 6.20 5.10 -16.59
C ASP A 97 5.27 4.39 -15.60
N VAL A 98 4.50 5.17 -14.84
CA VAL A 98 3.49 4.65 -13.90
C VAL A 98 2.39 3.91 -14.67
N SER A 99 1.83 4.52 -15.72
CA SER A 99 0.85 3.87 -16.58
C SER A 99 1.39 2.57 -17.18
N ALA A 100 2.62 2.59 -17.70
CA ALA A 100 3.25 1.41 -18.29
C ALA A 100 3.45 0.27 -17.27
N ALA A 101 3.85 0.59 -16.03
CA ALA A 101 4.03 -0.39 -14.97
C ALA A 101 2.71 -1.01 -14.49
N VAL A 102 1.63 -0.21 -14.41
CA VAL A 102 0.33 -0.63 -13.87
C VAL A 102 -0.52 -1.40 -14.89
N THR A 103 -0.43 -1.05 -16.17
CA THR A 103 -1.23 -1.64 -17.26
C THR A 103 -1.25 -3.18 -17.28
N PRO A 104 -0.11 -3.91 -17.24
CA PRO A 104 -0.15 -5.37 -17.31
C PRO A 104 -0.81 -6.03 -16.09
N MET A 105 -0.74 -5.40 -14.92
CA MET A 105 -1.43 -5.91 -13.72
C MET A 105 -2.94 -5.76 -13.85
N ILE A 106 -3.41 -4.60 -14.32
CA ILE A 106 -4.84 -4.37 -14.58
C ILE A 106 -5.36 -5.35 -15.63
N ALA A 107 -4.66 -5.46 -16.77
CA ALA A 107 -5.11 -6.30 -17.88
C ALA A 107 -5.28 -7.78 -17.49
N LYS A 108 -4.47 -8.27 -16.53
CA LYS A 108 -4.55 -9.64 -16.03
C LYS A 108 -5.80 -9.90 -15.16
N ASP A 109 -6.26 -8.89 -14.44
CA ASP A 109 -7.31 -9.00 -13.43
C ASP A 109 -8.70 -8.55 -13.94
N LEU A 110 -8.82 -8.16 -15.21
CA LEU A 110 -10.10 -7.77 -15.79
C LEU A 110 -11.04 -8.99 -15.95
N PRO A 111 -12.33 -8.84 -15.61
CA PRO A 111 -13.31 -9.89 -15.83
C PRO A 111 -13.59 -10.07 -17.33
N LYS A 112 -14.18 -11.23 -17.67
CA LYS A 112 -14.62 -11.50 -19.04
C LYS A 112 -15.61 -10.43 -19.52
N GLY A 113 -15.47 -10.04 -20.78
CA GLY A 113 -16.32 -9.02 -21.41
C GLY A 113 -15.98 -7.58 -21.03
N VAL A 114 -14.93 -7.33 -20.24
CA VAL A 114 -14.40 -5.98 -20.02
C VAL A 114 -13.06 -5.84 -20.73
N THR A 115 -12.94 -4.79 -21.54
CA THR A 115 -11.73 -4.48 -22.30
C THR A 115 -11.03 -3.27 -21.69
N LEU A 116 -9.72 -3.37 -21.46
CA LEU A 116 -8.90 -2.22 -21.10
C LEU A 116 -8.71 -1.31 -22.31
N VAL A 117 -9.14 -0.05 -22.22
CA VAL A 117 -8.94 0.93 -23.29
C VAL A 117 -7.65 1.71 -23.07
N ARG A 118 -7.47 2.28 -21.87
CA ARG A 118 -6.25 3.00 -21.49
C ARG A 118 -6.10 3.12 -19.98
N VAL A 119 -4.87 3.37 -19.54
CA VAL A 119 -4.51 3.68 -18.16
C VAL A 119 -3.75 5.01 -18.14
N ASP A 120 -4.27 5.97 -17.40
CA ASP A 120 -3.69 7.31 -17.29
C ASP A 120 -3.33 7.60 -15.83
N ALA A 121 -2.03 7.69 -15.53
CA ALA A 121 -1.57 8.29 -14.29
C ALA A 121 -1.70 9.83 -14.39
N SER A 122 -2.22 10.46 -13.34
CA SER A 122 -2.40 11.91 -13.27
C SER A 122 -1.23 12.63 -12.59
N SER A 123 -0.37 11.90 -11.89
CA SER A 123 0.67 12.47 -11.05
C SER A 123 1.97 11.67 -11.12
N ARG A 124 3.08 12.39 -10.91
CA ARG A 124 4.39 11.80 -10.69
C ARG A 124 4.41 11.07 -9.36
N VAL A 125 5.15 9.97 -9.29
CA VAL A 125 5.33 9.22 -8.05
C VAL A 125 6.81 9.20 -7.70
N VAL A 126 7.14 9.65 -6.48
CA VAL A 126 8.50 9.57 -5.94
C VAL A 126 8.62 8.27 -5.16
N VAL A 127 9.57 7.41 -5.53
CA VAL A 127 9.78 6.09 -4.92
C VAL A 127 11.25 5.85 -4.65
N SER A 128 11.59 4.89 -3.78
CA SER A 128 12.97 4.39 -3.70
C SER A 128 13.35 3.70 -5.03
N PRO A 129 14.60 3.81 -5.50
CA PRO A 129 15.09 3.11 -6.70
C PRO A 129 14.81 1.60 -6.70
N ARG A 130 14.83 0.95 -5.53
CA ARG A 130 14.57 -0.49 -5.37
C ARG A 130 13.09 -0.85 -5.25
N SER A 131 12.20 0.13 -5.35
CA SER A 131 10.76 -0.10 -5.17
C SER A 131 10.16 -0.83 -6.37
N THR A 132 9.25 -1.75 -6.08
CA THR A 132 8.45 -2.49 -7.06
C THR A 132 6.96 -2.26 -6.82
N LEU A 133 6.14 -2.39 -7.87
CA LEU A 133 4.69 -2.31 -7.75
C LEU A 133 4.17 -3.64 -7.20
N ARG A 134 3.49 -3.62 -6.04
CA ARG A 134 2.99 -4.86 -5.39
C ARG A 134 1.55 -5.16 -5.74
N THR A 135 0.69 -4.15 -5.71
CA THR A 135 -0.75 -4.34 -5.78
C THR A 135 -1.39 -3.19 -6.52
N VAL A 136 -2.35 -3.55 -7.38
CA VAL A 136 -3.25 -2.62 -8.06
C VAL A 136 -4.68 -3.06 -7.74
N LYS A 137 -5.48 -2.16 -7.19
CA LYS A 137 -6.87 -2.42 -6.81
C LYS A 137 -7.79 -1.56 -7.66
N LEU A 138 -8.53 -2.18 -8.56
CA LEU A 138 -9.56 -1.50 -9.35
C LEU A 138 -10.75 -1.12 -8.46
N ALA A 139 -11.30 0.07 -8.68
CA ALA A 139 -12.63 0.40 -8.19
C ALA A 139 -13.69 -0.51 -8.85
N PRO A 140 -14.90 -0.62 -8.27
CA PRO A 140 -15.96 -1.41 -8.88
C PRO A 140 -16.26 -0.98 -10.32
N ILE A 141 -16.25 -1.94 -11.24
CA ILE A 141 -16.53 -1.70 -12.66
C ILE A 141 -18.03 -1.43 -12.83
N PRO A 142 -18.43 -0.37 -13.57
CA PRO A 142 -19.84 -0.09 -13.85
C PRO A 142 -20.53 -1.23 -14.58
N ARG A 143 -21.84 -1.39 -14.34
CA ARG A 143 -22.65 -2.53 -14.82
C ARG A 143 -23.54 -2.19 -16.00
N HIS A 144 -23.19 -1.14 -16.72
CA HIS A 144 -23.87 -0.79 -17.96
C HIS A 144 -22.91 -0.99 -19.10
N LYS A 145 -23.45 -1.42 -20.24
CA LYS A 145 -22.68 -1.52 -21.47
C LYS A 145 -22.10 -0.15 -21.85
N GLY A 146 -20.87 -0.14 -22.33
CA GLY A 146 -20.20 1.01 -22.92
C GLY A 146 -18.97 1.46 -22.15
N SER A 147 -18.53 2.67 -22.48
CA SER A 147 -17.30 3.24 -21.92
C SER A 147 -17.47 3.63 -20.45
N ALA A 148 -16.50 3.23 -19.63
CA ALA A 148 -16.41 3.58 -18.23
C ALA A 148 -15.04 4.17 -17.90
N LEU A 149 -15.00 5.10 -16.96
CA LEU A 149 -13.76 5.61 -16.38
C LEU A 149 -13.81 5.35 -14.87
N ILE A 150 -12.85 4.56 -14.39
CA ILE A 150 -12.74 4.21 -12.97
C ILE A 150 -11.34 4.52 -12.44
N ALA A 151 -11.19 4.58 -11.12
CA ALA A 151 -9.88 4.69 -10.49
C ALA A 151 -9.30 3.30 -10.17
N ALA A 152 -7.98 3.16 -10.21
CA ALA A 152 -7.26 2.05 -9.61
C ALA A 152 -6.23 2.56 -8.61
N GLY A 153 -6.28 2.07 -7.37
CA GLY A 153 -5.27 2.34 -6.36
C GLY A 153 -4.04 1.47 -6.58
N MET A 154 -2.85 2.01 -6.35
CA MET A 154 -1.57 1.31 -6.51
C MET A 154 -0.70 1.45 -5.25
N GLU A 155 0.02 0.39 -4.92
CA GLU A 155 0.94 0.32 -3.78
C GLU A 155 2.34 -0.07 -4.25
N TRP A 156 3.32 0.81 -4.01
CA TRP A 156 4.74 0.57 -4.27
C TRP A 156 5.42 0.11 -3.00
N VAL A 157 6.24 -0.95 -3.10
CA VAL A 157 6.93 -1.55 -1.96
C VAL A 157 8.44 -1.63 -2.13
N CYS A 158 9.13 -1.50 -1.00
CA CYS A 158 10.57 -1.74 -0.85
C CYS A 158 10.77 -2.55 0.43
N ASP A 159 11.52 -3.66 0.36
CA ASP A 159 11.73 -4.60 1.47
C ASP A 159 10.40 -4.96 2.21
N ASP A 160 9.38 -5.37 1.45
CA ASP A 160 8.02 -5.73 1.90
C ASP A 160 7.18 -4.63 2.57
N ARG A 161 7.68 -3.39 2.59
CA ARG A 161 6.96 -2.23 3.15
C ARG A 161 6.44 -1.32 2.06
N VAL A 162 5.23 -0.80 2.25
CA VAL A 162 4.66 0.22 1.38
C VAL A 162 5.40 1.54 1.57
N VAL A 163 6.02 2.03 0.51
CA VAL A 163 6.82 3.27 0.49
C VAL A 163 6.13 4.41 -0.25
N ALA A 164 5.20 4.08 -1.16
CA ALA A 164 4.37 5.06 -1.83
C ALA A 164 3.03 4.44 -2.25
N THR A 165 1.99 5.27 -2.28
CA THR A 165 0.66 4.91 -2.79
C THR A 165 0.20 5.96 -3.79
N GLY A 166 -0.64 5.56 -4.73
CA GLY A 166 -1.25 6.52 -5.65
C GLY A 166 -2.47 5.93 -6.34
N HIS A 167 -2.99 6.67 -7.31
CA HIS A 167 -4.11 6.23 -8.14
C HIS A 167 -3.81 6.51 -9.61
N VAL A 168 -4.39 5.67 -10.48
CA VAL A 168 -4.46 5.90 -11.92
C VAL A 168 -5.92 5.87 -12.36
N ASN A 169 -6.23 6.58 -13.43
CA ASN A 169 -7.52 6.48 -14.10
C ASN A 169 -7.46 5.36 -15.13
N VAL A 170 -8.52 4.57 -15.21
CA VAL A 170 -8.62 3.38 -16.05
C VAL A 170 -9.86 3.53 -16.90
N ALA A 171 -9.66 3.71 -18.20
CA ALA A 171 -10.75 3.69 -19.16
C ALA A 171 -10.99 2.24 -19.59
N LEU A 172 -12.24 1.82 -19.51
CA LEU A 172 -12.71 0.48 -19.84
C LEU A 172 -13.82 0.57 -20.87
N ASP A 173 -13.97 -0.48 -21.66
CA ASP A 173 -15.17 -0.74 -22.45
C ASP A 173 -15.85 -2.00 -21.92
N VAL A 174 -17.11 -1.86 -21.50
CA VAL A 174 -17.90 -2.94 -20.91
C VAL A 174 -18.84 -3.50 -21.96
N SER A 175 -18.67 -4.78 -22.30
CA SER A 175 -19.52 -5.45 -23.27
C SER A 175 -20.94 -5.69 -22.72
N ALA A 176 -21.88 -6.00 -23.60
CA ALA A 176 -23.23 -6.40 -23.19
C ALA A 176 -23.23 -7.67 -22.34
N GLU A 177 -22.28 -8.57 -22.56
CA GLU A 177 -22.11 -9.80 -21.79
C GLU A 177 -21.65 -9.50 -20.36
N ALA A 178 -20.67 -8.60 -20.19
CA ALA A 178 -20.19 -8.19 -18.87
C ALA A 178 -21.21 -7.36 -18.08
N ALA A 179 -22.11 -6.67 -18.78
CA ALA A 179 -23.21 -5.92 -18.17
C ALA A 179 -24.40 -6.83 -17.79
N ALA A 180 -24.46 -8.06 -18.29
CA ALA A 180 -25.56 -8.97 -18.00
C ALA A 180 -25.43 -9.55 -16.58
N PRO A 181 -26.52 -9.63 -15.80
CA PRO A 181 -26.48 -10.19 -14.46
C PRO A 181 -26.21 -11.70 -14.48
N ASP A 182 -25.37 -12.18 -13.56
CA ASP A 182 -25.14 -13.62 -13.36
C ASP A 182 -26.37 -14.35 -12.83
N VAL A 183 -27.16 -13.66 -12.01
CA VAL A 183 -28.37 -14.13 -11.36
C VAL A 183 -29.51 -13.18 -11.68
N LEU A 184 -30.52 -13.68 -12.37
CA LEU A 184 -31.73 -12.92 -12.67
C LEU A 184 -32.69 -12.89 -11.48
N LYS A 185 -33.52 -11.86 -11.40
CA LYS A 185 -34.70 -11.84 -10.55
C LYS A 185 -35.58 -13.04 -10.88
N GLY A 186 -36.01 -13.74 -9.85
CA GLY A 186 -36.77 -14.99 -9.98
C GLY A 186 -35.90 -16.24 -10.10
N ALA A 187 -34.58 -16.12 -10.23
CA ALA A 187 -33.68 -17.27 -10.25
C ALA A 187 -33.75 -18.05 -8.93
N ALA A 188 -33.75 -19.37 -9.04
CA ALA A 188 -33.69 -20.26 -7.88
C ALA A 188 -32.30 -20.21 -7.25
N LEU A 189 -32.25 -20.11 -5.93
CA LEU A 189 -31.01 -20.05 -5.14
C LEU A 189 -31.05 -21.06 -4.00
N VAL A 190 -29.91 -21.61 -3.64
CA VAL A 190 -29.68 -22.26 -2.36
C VAL A 190 -29.12 -21.21 -1.41
N VAL A 191 -29.94 -20.78 -0.46
CA VAL A 191 -29.56 -19.81 0.56
C VAL A 191 -28.90 -20.56 1.71
N VAL A 192 -27.63 -20.26 1.96
CA VAL A 192 -26.83 -20.85 3.04
C VAL A 192 -26.68 -19.83 4.16
N ALA A 193 -27.21 -20.16 5.33
CA ALA A 193 -26.95 -19.43 6.57
C ALA A 193 -26.01 -20.27 7.43
N GLY A 194 -24.93 -19.70 7.94
CA GLY A 194 -24.02 -20.43 8.80
C GLY A 194 -23.37 -19.53 9.84
N ARG A 195 -23.26 -20.04 11.06
CA ARG A 195 -22.49 -19.42 12.14
C ARG A 195 -21.59 -20.50 12.74
N ASN A 196 -20.30 -20.24 12.77
CA ASN A 196 -19.28 -21.22 13.20
C ASN A 196 -19.33 -22.52 12.37
N ARG A 197 -19.43 -23.68 13.03
CA ARG A 197 -19.40 -25.02 12.40
C ARG A 197 -20.76 -25.52 11.90
N VAL A 198 -21.84 -24.75 12.07
CA VAL A 198 -23.18 -25.15 11.65
C VAL A 198 -23.58 -24.35 10.41
N GLN A 199 -23.95 -25.05 9.34
CA GLN A 199 -24.53 -24.48 8.13
C GLN A 199 -25.94 -25.05 7.92
N VAL A 200 -26.88 -24.16 7.64
CA VAL A 200 -28.26 -24.48 7.28
C VAL A 200 -28.48 -23.95 5.85
N SER A 201 -28.97 -24.82 4.97
CA SER A 201 -29.31 -24.46 3.60
C SER A 201 -30.82 -24.55 3.38
N ALA A 202 -31.39 -23.58 2.69
CA ALA A 202 -32.80 -23.58 2.29
C ALA A 202 -32.97 -23.12 0.84
N PRO A 203 -33.93 -23.67 0.09
CA PRO A 203 -34.25 -23.17 -1.24
C PRO A 203 -34.89 -21.78 -1.15
N GLY A 204 -34.43 -20.87 -2.00
CA GLY A 204 -34.90 -19.50 -2.10
C GLY A 204 -35.00 -19.04 -3.56
N VAL A 205 -35.43 -17.80 -3.72
CA VAL A 205 -35.57 -17.13 -5.03
C VAL A 205 -34.99 -15.73 -4.93
N SER A 206 -34.17 -15.33 -5.90
CA SER A 206 -33.66 -13.96 -5.97
C SER A 206 -34.79 -12.97 -6.25
N LEU A 207 -34.83 -11.85 -5.54
CA LEU A 207 -35.82 -10.78 -5.75
C LEU A 207 -35.27 -9.62 -6.59
N ALA A 208 -34.00 -9.69 -6.97
CA ALA A 208 -33.32 -8.70 -7.82
C ALA A 208 -32.30 -9.40 -8.73
N ASP A 209 -31.96 -8.74 -9.82
CA ASP A 209 -30.80 -9.11 -10.62
C ASP A 209 -29.51 -8.85 -9.81
N GLY A 210 -28.48 -9.66 -10.01
CA GLY A 210 -27.20 -9.50 -9.32
C GLY A 210 -26.05 -10.28 -9.95
N MET A 211 -24.84 -9.83 -9.68
CA MET A 211 -23.59 -10.50 -10.02
C MET A 211 -23.10 -11.35 -8.84
N ILE A 212 -22.27 -12.35 -9.12
CA ILE A 212 -21.57 -13.06 -8.05
C ILE A 212 -20.77 -12.06 -7.21
N GLY A 213 -20.92 -12.12 -5.89
CA GLY A 213 -20.35 -11.19 -4.90
C GLY A 213 -21.33 -10.12 -4.41
N ASP A 214 -22.43 -9.88 -5.13
CA ASP A 214 -23.42 -8.88 -4.76
C ASP A 214 -24.28 -9.28 -3.58
N VAL A 215 -24.74 -8.30 -2.81
CA VAL A 215 -25.77 -8.48 -1.80
C VAL A 215 -27.12 -8.15 -2.42
N VAL A 216 -27.97 -9.17 -2.57
CA VAL A 216 -29.34 -9.05 -3.09
C VAL A 216 -30.35 -9.48 -2.04
N ARG A 217 -31.63 -9.15 -2.24
CA ARG A 217 -32.73 -9.70 -1.44
C ARG A 217 -33.15 -11.03 -2.03
N ALA A 218 -33.35 -12.05 -1.19
CA ALA A 218 -33.90 -13.34 -1.59
C ALA A 218 -35.08 -13.72 -0.69
N SER A 219 -36.08 -14.38 -1.26
CA SER A 219 -37.21 -14.96 -0.51
C SER A 219 -36.98 -16.46 -0.29
N ILE A 220 -37.09 -16.92 0.96
CA ILE A 220 -36.96 -18.34 1.30
C ILE A 220 -38.28 -19.05 0.99
N ARG A 221 -38.27 -20.04 0.09
CA ARG A 221 -39.52 -20.68 -0.41
C ARG A 221 -40.35 -21.32 0.70
N SER A 222 -39.72 -21.94 1.69
CA SER A 222 -40.41 -22.64 2.78
C SER A 222 -41.08 -21.71 3.79
N THR A 223 -40.61 -20.47 3.93
CA THR A 223 -41.08 -19.57 4.99
C THR A 223 -41.64 -18.24 4.47
N GLY A 224 -41.44 -17.91 3.19
CA GLY A 224 -41.75 -16.61 2.61
C GLY A 224 -40.90 -15.45 3.14
N ARG A 225 -39.94 -15.70 4.05
CA ARG A 225 -39.12 -14.66 4.65
C ARG A 225 -38.14 -14.09 3.63
N ILE A 226 -38.00 -12.76 3.64
CA ILE A 226 -37.03 -12.03 2.81
C ILE A 226 -35.77 -11.82 3.63
N VAL A 227 -34.62 -12.18 3.06
CA VAL A 227 -33.30 -12.04 3.68
C VAL A 227 -32.33 -11.36 2.72
N GLN A 228 -31.31 -10.68 3.25
CA GLN A 228 -30.17 -10.20 2.47
C GLN A 228 -29.14 -11.31 2.31
N VAL A 229 -28.77 -11.61 1.07
CA VAL A 229 -27.85 -12.69 0.74
C VAL A 229 -26.76 -12.18 -0.20
N ARG A 230 -25.52 -12.60 0.04
CA ARG A 230 -24.40 -12.40 -0.87
C ARG A 230 -24.36 -13.55 -1.88
N LEU A 231 -24.50 -13.27 -3.17
CA LEU A 231 -24.37 -14.27 -4.23
C LEU A 231 -22.95 -14.84 -4.22
N THR A 232 -22.80 -16.16 -4.12
CA THR A 232 -21.48 -16.84 -4.15
C THR A 232 -21.28 -17.64 -5.42
N SER A 233 -22.36 -18.07 -6.06
CA SER A 233 -22.41 -18.65 -7.41
C SER A 233 -23.74 -18.29 -8.07
N LYS A 234 -23.98 -18.78 -9.29
CA LYS A 234 -25.24 -18.55 -10.03
C LYS A 234 -26.48 -19.15 -9.34
N ASP A 235 -26.27 -20.12 -8.46
CA ASP A 235 -27.31 -20.91 -7.80
C ASP A 235 -27.16 -20.94 -6.27
N ARG A 236 -26.17 -20.26 -5.69
CA ARG A 236 -25.93 -20.21 -4.24
C ARG A 236 -25.73 -18.79 -3.74
N ALA A 237 -26.21 -18.55 -2.53
CA ALA A 237 -26.01 -17.29 -1.84
C ALA A 237 -25.83 -17.50 -0.33
N ALA A 238 -24.96 -16.73 0.30
CA ALA A 238 -24.71 -16.76 1.73
C ALA A 238 -25.48 -15.63 2.44
N VAL A 239 -26.19 -15.92 3.54
CA VAL A 239 -26.89 -14.88 4.31
C VAL A 239 -25.88 -13.88 4.88
N VAL A 240 -26.15 -12.58 4.73
CA VAL A 240 -25.35 -11.52 5.34
C VAL A 240 -25.92 -11.28 6.74
N GLU A 241 -25.13 -11.52 7.79
CA GLU A 241 -25.53 -11.17 9.16
C GLU A 241 -25.77 -9.66 9.25
N GLN A 242 -27.00 -9.26 9.56
CA GLN A 242 -27.29 -7.90 9.97
C GLN A 242 -26.79 -7.77 11.42
N ARG A 243 -25.70 -7.02 11.59
CA ARG A 243 -25.24 -6.57 12.90
C ARG A 243 -26.19 -5.52 13.47
#